data_AF-A0A1I5I3X3-F1
#
_entry.id   AF-A0A1I5I3X3-F1
#
_cell.length_a   1.000
_cell.length_b   1.000
_cell.length_c   1.000
_cell.angle_alpha   90.00
_cell.angle_beta   90.00
_cell.angle_gamma   90.00
#
_symmetry.space_group_name_H-M   'P 1'
#
loop_
_entity.id
_entity.type
_entity.pdbx_description
1 polymer ?
#
loop_
_entity_poly.entity_id
_entity_poly.type
_entity_poly.pdbx_seq_one_letter_code
_entity_poly.pdbx_strand_id
1 'polypeptide(L)'
;MTRIALVVSGDLRESANTTCWPAQKAMEETLTAVLAKMGHEVWRAHPIKPEGHGFISSQREGMDVFAGIDPDMPLIVAESVWQYSHHVLPGLLSHRGPILTLANWSGQYPGLVGLLNLNGSLTKAGVAYSTLWSRDFDDSFFLEGLKSWLNTGKIDHDQSHVKDFDPAAIDAKTSSLAQQIANEWRQKKLIMGVFDEGCMGMYNAIIPDELLMPMGIFKERLSQSALYYAATQVPLEEGRAAYQWMVEKGMTFHFGSDPKTELTEGQVIDQCRMYIAAVRLADQFGCSAIGIQYQQGLKDLWPASDLVEGMLNNSERPPVARADGSIIRDGQPIVHFNEVDECAALDALMINRAHAELNQPVETTLHDIRWGDVDESGTVNDFVWVFEISGAAPAAHHPGGWAGSESYRQPAMFFPAGGGTLKGYAKPGDIVWSRVFVEGGALHMDIGRGTAHELPESECERRSKATDYPWPIMNATLSGIDRDLMMGRHKANHIQVAYVDDEDAARRVIALRSALAHDLGIKVCHCGDI
;
A
#
# COMPACT_ATOMS: atom_id res chain seq x y z
N MET A 1 27.84 8.83 28.00
CA MET A 1 27.34 9.23 26.67
C MET A 1 27.15 7.96 25.88
N THR A 2 25.91 7.54 25.67
CA THR A 2 25.62 6.34 24.87
C THR A 2 25.78 6.68 23.40
N ARG A 3 26.46 5.82 22.65
CA ARG A 3 26.62 5.94 21.21
C ARG A 3 25.52 5.13 20.53
N ILE A 4 24.85 5.72 19.54
CA ILE A 4 23.68 5.17 18.86
C ILE A 4 24.02 5.01 17.38
N ALA A 5 23.79 3.82 16.82
CA ALA A 5 23.98 3.60 15.39
C ALA A 5 22.81 4.20 14.62
N LEU A 6 23.10 4.96 13.56
CA LEU A 6 22.12 5.43 12.60
C LEU A 6 22.34 4.71 11.26
N VAL A 7 21.30 4.05 10.80
CA VAL A 7 21.20 3.44 9.47
C VAL A 7 20.02 4.03 8.73
N VAL A 8 20.19 4.24 7.43
CA VAL A 8 19.15 4.78 6.54
C VAL A 8 19.08 3.90 5.31
N SER A 9 17.91 3.32 5.06
CA SER A 9 17.65 2.51 3.88
C SER A 9 17.18 3.42 2.75
N GLY A 10 17.44 3.05 1.51
CA GLY A 10 16.94 3.78 0.35
C GLY A 10 16.24 2.89 -0.65
N ASP A 11 16.03 3.47 -1.81
CA ASP A 11 15.49 2.81 -2.98
C ASP A 11 16.58 2.00 -3.70
N LEU A 12 16.19 0.99 -4.47
CA LEU A 12 17.10 0.30 -5.39
C LEU A 12 17.44 1.18 -6.61
N ARG A 13 16.60 2.17 -6.91
CA ARG A 13 16.75 3.11 -8.03
C ARG A 13 17.62 4.30 -7.61
N GLU A 14 18.74 4.46 -8.28
CA GLU A 14 19.70 5.56 -8.05
C GLU A 14 19.09 6.96 -8.25
N SER A 15 18.19 7.10 -9.23
CA SER A 15 17.46 8.35 -9.48
C SER A 15 16.63 8.78 -8.27
N ALA A 16 15.94 7.84 -7.62
CA ALA A 16 15.17 8.14 -6.43
C ALA A 16 16.07 8.54 -5.26
N ASN A 17 17.15 7.79 -5.04
CA ASN A 17 18.10 8.07 -3.97
C ASN A 17 18.74 9.46 -4.08
N THR A 18 19.21 9.84 -5.27
CA THR A 18 19.84 11.14 -5.50
C THR A 18 18.85 12.30 -5.39
N THR A 19 17.63 12.15 -5.94
CA THR A 19 16.59 13.17 -5.85
C THR A 19 16.13 13.41 -4.41
N CYS A 20 15.94 12.36 -3.62
CA CYS A 20 15.36 12.48 -2.29
C CYS A 20 16.38 12.71 -1.16
N TRP A 21 17.68 12.52 -1.43
CA TRP A 21 18.75 12.67 -0.44
C TRP A 21 18.74 13.99 0.37
N PRO A 22 18.46 15.17 -0.21
CA PRO A 22 18.43 16.41 0.57
C PRO A 22 17.45 16.37 1.75
N ALA A 23 16.27 15.75 1.57
CA ALA A 23 15.27 15.61 2.62
C ALA A 23 15.75 14.70 3.75
N GLN A 24 16.31 13.53 3.40
CA GLN A 24 16.90 12.61 4.36
C GLN A 24 18.01 13.27 5.17
N LYS A 25 18.95 13.94 4.50
CA LYS A 25 20.07 14.61 5.15
C LYS A 25 19.61 15.67 6.16
N ALA A 26 18.60 16.46 5.82
CA ALA A 26 18.04 17.47 6.72
C ALA A 26 17.42 16.84 7.98
N MET A 27 16.72 15.71 7.83
CA MET A 27 16.21 14.94 8.97
C MET A 27 17.36 14.38 9.82
N GLU A 28 18.39 13.78 9.21
CA GLU A 28 19.57 13.24 9.92
C GLU A 28 20.27 14.34 10.77
N GLU A 29 20.44 15.55 10.21
CA GLU A 29 21.03 16.70 10.91
C GLU A 29 20.19 17.13 12.12
N THR A 30 18.87 17.19 11.94
CA THR A 30 17.92 17.58 13.00
C THR A 30 17.91 16.55 14.13
N LEU A 31 17.75 15.26 13.79
CA LEU A 31 17.76 14.16 14.73
C LEU A 31 19.08 14.10 15.53
N THR A 32 20.21 14.28 14.84
CA THR A 32 21.54 14.31 15.47
C THR A 32 21.65 15.45 16.49
N ALA A 33 21.14 16.64 16.15
CA ALA A 33 21.13 17.78 17.06
C ALA A 33 20.25 17.54 18.30
N VAL A 34 19.09 16.90 18.14
CA VAL A 34 18.21 16.55 19.28
C VAL A 34 18.90 15.54 20.20
N LEU A 35 19.46 14.46 19.64
CA LEU A 35 20.15 13.43 20.44
C LEU A 35 21.37 13.99 21.17
N ALA A 36 22.12 14.90 20.53
CA ALA A 36 23.24 15.60 21.17
C ALA A 36 22.78 16.47 22.36
N LYS A 37 21.65 17.20 22.22
CA LYS A 37 21.05 17.97 23.33
C LYS A 37 20.59 17.07 24.49
N MET A 38 20.22 15.82 24.19
CA MET A 38 19.88 14.81 25.20
C MET A 38 21.10 14.07 25.77
N GLY A 39 22.33 14.39 25.34
CA GLY A 39 23.57 13.81 25.89
C GLY A 39 23.99 12.47 25.25
N HIS A 40 23.55 12.22 24.01
CA HIS A 40 23.87 11.02 23.23
C HIS A 40 24.68 11.35 21.97
N GLU A 41 25.50 10.39 21.52
CA GLU A 41 26.28 10.51 20.27
C GLU A 41 25.61 9.69 19.17
N VAL A 42 25.41 10.28 17.99
CA VAL A 42 24.98 9.55 16.79
C VAL A 42 26.20 9.13 15.98
N TRP A 43 26.29 7.84 15.66
CA TRP A 43 27.23 7.29 14.70
C TRP A 43 26.47 6.83 13.45
N ARG A 44 26.63 7.57 12.36
CA ARG A 44 26.16 7.13 11.04
C ARG A 44 26.99 5.91 10.62
N ALA A 45 26.34 4.74 10.55
CA ALA A 45 27.03 3.45 10.43
C ALA A 45 27.65 3.21 9.03
N HIS A 46 27.38 4.09 8.07
CA HIS A 46 27.89 4.02 6.70
C HIS A 46 28.14 5.42 6.14
N PRO A 47 29.05 5.56 5.15
CA PRO A 47 29.41 6.85 4.59
C PRO A 47 28.35 7.38 3.60
N ILE A 48 28.47 8.66 3.25
CA ILE A 48 27.85 9.20 2.04
C ILE A 48 28.69 8.72 0.85
N LYS A 49 28.02 8.21 -0.18
CA LYS A 49 28.68 7.59 -1.34
C LYS A 49 29.06 8.63 -2.41
N PRO A 50 30.00 8.30 -3.34
CA PRO A 50 30.37 9.18 -4.45
C PRO A 50 29.20 9.61 -5.35
N GLU A 51 28.15 8.80 -5.42
CA GLU A 51 26.91 9.05 -6.17
C GLU A 51 26.11 10.23 -5.60
N GLY A 52 26.47 10.73 -4.41
CA GLY A 52 25.92 11.96 -3.84
C GLY A 52 24.81 11.75 -2.81
N HIS A 53 24.54 10.51 -2.41
CA HIS A 53 23.59 10.16 -1.38
C HIS A 53 24.19 9.19 -0.35
N GLY A 54 23.57 9.09 0.83
CA GLY A 54 24.03 8.23 1.92
C GLY A 54 23.13 7.04 2.20
N PHE A 55 22.31 6.58 1.27
CA PHE A 55 21.39 5.46 1.51
C PHE A 55 22.05 4.10 1.31
N ILE A 56 21.65 3.10 2.11
CA ILE A 56 21.88 1.70 1.76
C ILE A 56 20.93 1.34 0.61
N SER A 57 21.47 0.96 -0.55
CA SER A 57 20.70 0.76 -1.79
C SER A 57 20.78 -0.68 -2.32
N SER A 58 21.32 -1.61 -1.54
CA SER A 58 21.26 -3.04 -1.83
C SER A 58 21.32 -3.90 -0.58
N GLN A 59 20.85 -5.13 -0.67
CA GLN A 59 20.97 -6.10 0.42
C GLN A 59 22.43 -6.41 0.78
N ARG A 60 23.33 -6.54 -0.21
CA ARG A 60 24.76 -6.82 0.06
C ARG A 60 25.39 -5.68 0.86
N GLU A 61 25.15 -4.44 0.44
CA GLU A 61 25.62 -3.25 1.15
C GLU A 61 25.08 -3.22 2.58
N GLY A 62 23.79 -3.47 2.77
CA GLY A 62 23.20 -3.53 4.10
C GLY A 62 23.86 -4.60 4.97
N MET A 63 24.10 -5.80 4.43
CA MET A 63 24.78 -6.85 5.20
C MET A 63 26.22 -6.48 5.59
N ASP A 64 26.94 -5.76 4.72
CA ASP A 64 28.29 -5.28 5.03
C ASP A 64 28.27 -4.21 6.14
N VAL A 65 27.27 -3.33 6.13
CA VAL A 65 27.04 -2.34 7.18
C VAL A 65 26.76 -3.03 8.52
N PHE A 66 25.78 -3.96 8.57
CA PHE A 66 25.41 -4.63 9.81
C PHE A 66 26.52 -5.54 10.35
N ALA A 67 27.40 -6.08 9.51
CA ALA A 67 28.59 -6.80 9.96
C ALA A 67 29.59 -5.92 10.75
N GLY A 68 29.53 -4.60 10.56
CA GLY A 68 30.36 -3.63 11.28
C GLY A 68 29.69 -2.97 12.48
N ILE A 69 28.39 -3.22 12.71
CA ILE A 69 27.63 -2.67 13.85
C ILE A 69 27.73 -3.63 15.03
N ASP A 70 27.95 -3.11 16.25
CA ASP A 70 27.81 -3.91 17.47
C ASP A 70 26.34 -4.33 17.63
N PRO A 71 26.01 -5.64 17.60
CA PRO A 71 24.63 -6.11 17.64
C PRO A 71 23.90 -5.76 18.94
N ASP A 72 24.60 -5.37 20.02
CA ASP A 72 23.96 -5.03 21.30
C ASP A 72 23.72 -3.51 21.47
N MET A 73 24.24 -2.66 20.58
CA MET A 73 24.11 -1.21 20.71
C MET A 73 22.72 -0.70 20.31
N PRO A 74 22.24 0.43 20.85
CA PRO A 74 21.02 1.07 20.37
C PRO A 74 21.15 1.47 18.90
N LEU A 75 20.11 1.19 18.12
CA LEU A 75 20.10 1.43 16.68
C LEU A 75 18.83 2.19 16.28
N ILE A 76 19.01 3.22 15.45
CA ILE A 76 17.92 3.97 14.82
C ILE A 76 17.95 3.69 13.32
N VAL A 77 16.80 3.28 12.77
CA VAL A 77 16.53 3.30 11.33
C VAL A 77 15.68 4.52 11.04
N ALA A 78 16.22 5.50 10.31
CA ALA A 78 15.55 6.77 10.06
C ALA A 78 15.18 6.94 8.58
N GLU A 79 13.91 7.22 8.28
CA GLU A 79 13.38 7.25 6.92
C GLU A 79 12.67 8.57 6.60
N SER A 80 13.08 9.25 5.53
CA SER A 80 12.36 10.37 4.93
C SER A 80 11.88 10.11 3.51
N VAL A 81 12.06 8.87 3.03
CA VAL A 81 11.86 8.48 1.64
C VAL A 81 11.27 7.07 1.54
N TRP A 82 10.83 6.67 0.36
CA TRP A 82 10.54 5.26 0.10
C TRP A 82 11.83 4.45 0.18
N GLN A 83 11.75 3.29 0.84
CA GLN A 83 12.89 2.43 1.09
C GLN A 83 12.51 0.96 0.94
N TYR A 84 13.50 0.14 0.56
CA TYR A 84 13.27 -1.28 0.35
C TYR A 84 13.72 -2.05 1.59
N SER A 85 12.77 -2.52 2.40
CA SER A 85 13.07 -3.10 3.73
C SER A 85 14.09 -4.23 3.69
N HIS A 86 14.14 -5.02 2.60
CA HIS A 86 15.13 -6.09 2.44
C HIS A 86 16.61 -5.63 2.46
N HIS A 87 16.89 -4.34 2.28
CA HIS A 87 18.23 -3.78 2.45
C HIS A 87 18.72 -3.90 3.90
N VAL A 88 17.83 -3.68 4.87
CA VAL A 88 18.20 -3.59 6.29
C VAL A 88 17.61 -4.72 7.14
N LEU A 89 16.46 -5.28 6.75
CA LEU A 89 15.73 -6.30 7.51
C LEU A 89 16.63 -7.48 7.92
N PRO A 90 17.41 -8.13 7.02
CA PRO A 90 18.20 -9.28 7.44
C PRO A 90 19.30 -8.94 8.47
N GLY A 91 19.80 -7.71 8.46
CA GLY A 91 20.74 -7.23 9.48
C GLY A 91 20.04 -7.04 10.82
N LEU A 92 18.86 -6.41 10.79
CA LEU A 92 18.00 -6.19 11.96
C LEU A 92 17.54 -7.50 12.62
N LEU A 93 17.35 -8.59 11.85
CA LEU A 93 17.02 -9.92 12.41
C LEU A 93 18.05 -10.42 13.42
N SER A 94 19.32 -10.05 13.23
CA SER A 94 20.43 -10.49 14.08
C SER A 94 20.82 -9.48 15.17
N HIS A 95 20.21 -8.30 15.14
CA HIS A 95 20.44 -7.22 16.10
C HIS A 95 19.71 -7.54 17.42
N ARG A 96 20.40 -7.37 18.55
CA ARG A 96 19.90 -7.68 19.89
C ARG A 96 19.60 -6.43 20.72
N GLY A 97 20.27 -5.32 20.41
CA GLY A 97 20.03 -4.03 21.04
C GLY A 97 18.65 -3.46 20.69
N PRO A 98 18.20 -2.41 21.39
CA PRO A 98 16.93 -1.78 21.09
C PRO A 98 16.96 -1.13 19.70
N ILE A 99 15.88 -1.33 18.94
CA ILE A 99 15.67 -0.75 17.60
C ILE A 99 14.59 0.33 17.72
N LEU A 100 14.88 1.52 17.19
CA LEU A 100 13.91 2.57 16.94
C LEU A 100 13.81 2.81 15.44
N THR A 101 12.62 2.66 14.89
CA THR A 101 12.30 3.14 13.56
C THR A 101 11.73 4.55 13.67
N LEU A 102 12.08 5.45 12.75
CA LEU A 102 11.75 6.86 12.87
C LEU A 102 11.54 7.49 11.50
N ALA A 103 10.51 8.34 11.34
CA ALA A 103 10.31 9.09 10.11
C ALA A 103 9.99 10.57 10.34
N ASN A 104 10.19 11.38 9.31
CA ASN A 104 9.64 12.72 9.26
C ASN A 104 8.15 12.69 8.88
N TRP A 105 7.37 13.61 9.41
CA TRP A 105 5.96 13.79 9.06
C TRP A 105 5.82 14.74 7.87
N SER A 106 5.95 14.22 6.65
CA SER A 106 5.93 15.02 5.41
C SER A 106 5.30 14.26 4.24
N GLY A 107 4.55 14.96 3.39
CA GLY A 107 4.04 14.42 2.14
C GLY A 107 5.08 14.37 1.02
N GLN A 108 6.15 15.18 1.10
CA GLN A 108 7.08 15.46 0.00
C GLN A 108 7.64 14.18 -0.64
N TYR A 109 8.03 13.22 0.19
CA TYR A 109 8.46 11.90 -0.21
C TYR A 109 7.84 10.86 0.74
N PRO A 110 7.67 9.61 0.30
CA PRO A 110 6.99 8.54 1.04
C PRO A 110 7.81 7.96 2.23
N GLY A 111 8.32 8.82 3.12
CA GLY A 111 9.07 8.41 4.32
C GLY A 111 8.24 7.64 5.35
N LEU A 112 7.01 8.08 5.60
CA LEU A 112 6.05 7.37 6.46
C LEU A 112 5.70 5.98 5.90
N VAL A 113 5.55 5.90 4.58
CA VAL A 113 5.32 4.65 3.84
C VAL A 113 6.52 3.70 4.02
N GLY A 114 7.73 4.20 3.82
CA GLY A 114 8.97 3.45 4.03
C GLY A 114 9.12 2.93 5.47
N LEU A 115 8.80 3.78 6.46
CA LEU A 115 8.77 3.42 7.88
C LEU A 115 7.78 2.28 8.15
N LEU A 116 6.53 2.41 7.68
CA LEU A 116 5.48 1.43 7.91
C LEU A 116 5.74 0.09 7.21
N ASN A 117 6.38 0.11 6.03
CA ASN A 117 6.87 -1.10 5.36
C ASN A 117 7.88 -1.86 6.24
N LEU A 118 8.86 -1.13 6.80
CA LEU A 118 9.84 -1.73 7.71
C LEU A 118 9.19 -2.25 9.00
N ASN A 119 8.30 -1.47 9.60
CA ASN A 119 7.58 -1.84 10.82
C ASN A 119 6.76 -3.13 10.64
N GLY A 120 6.02 -3.22 9.54
CA GLY A 120 5.29 -4.44 9.19
C GLY A 120 6.25 -5.62 8.96
N SER A 121 7.39 -5.38 8.35
CA SER A 121 8.39 -6.42 8.05
C SER A 121 9.06 -6.95 9.32
N LEU A 122 9.38 -6.06 10.27
CA LEU A 122 9.91 -6.43 11.60
C LEU A 122 8.87 -7.18 12.43
N THR A 123 7.61 -6.73 12.40
CA THR A 123 6.48 -7.42 13.05
C THR A 123 6.34 -8.85 12.54
N LYS A 124 6.29 -9.02 11.21
CA LYS A 124 6.21 -10.35 10.58
C LYS A 124 7.40 -11.23 10.93
N ALA A 125 8.60 -10.64 11.00
CA ALA A 125 9.82 -11.34 11.37
C ALA A 125 9.95 -11.65 12.88
N GLY A 126 9.04 -11.15 13.73
CA GLY A 126 9.12 -11.31 15.18
C GLY A 126 10.26 -10.51 15.83
N VAL A 127 10.72 -9.43 15.18
CA VAL A 127 11.75 -8.52 15.72
C VAL A 127 11.06 -7.41 16.50
N ALA A 128 11.44 -7.23 17.76
CA ALA A 128 10.93 -6.13 18.58
C ALA A 128 11.51 -4.78 18.13
N TYR A 129 10.66 -3.78 18.00
CA TYR A 129 11.04 -2.42 17.65
C TYR A 129 10.14 -1.41 18.38
N SER A 130 10.63 -0.18 18.53
CA SER A 130 9.82 1.00 18.82
C SER A 130 9.75 1.87 17.59
N THR A 131 8.75 2.74 17.49
CA THR A 131 8.57 3.62 16.33
C THR A 131 8.19 5.03 16.76
N LEU A 132 8.69 6.04 16.05
CA LEU A 132 8.35 7.47 16.23
C LEU A 132 8.22 8.20 14.89
N TRP A 133 7.54 9.33 14.93
CA TRP A 133 7.44 10.26 13.82
C TRP A 133 7.35 11.68 14.36
N SER A 134 7.80 12.65 13.56
CA SER A 134 7.65 14.06 13.89
C SER A 134 7.81 14.93 12.65
N ARG A 135 7.12 16.07 12.61
CA ARG A 135 7.32 17.07 11.55
C ARG A 135 8.64 17.81 11.76
N ASP A 136 8.85 18.32 12.97
CA ASP A 136 9.90 19.29 13.30
C ASP A 136 10.91 18.76 14.35
N PHE A 137 10.67 17.56 14.88
CA PHE A 137 11.48 16.88 15.91
C PHE A 137 11.59 17.65 17.24
N ASP A 138 10.62 18.52 17.53
CA ASP A 138 10.54 19.34 18.74
C ASP A 138 9.21 19.23 19.49
N ASP A 139 8.26 18.45 18.98
CA ASP A 139 6.97 18.24 19.62
C ASP A 139 7.06 17.29 20.83
N SER A 140 6.10 17.41 21.75
CA SER A 140 6.10 16.66 23.02
C SER A 140 5.99 15.15 22.81
N PHE A 141 5.17 14.70 21.86
CA PHE A 141 5.02 13.27 21.54
C PHE A 141 6.37 12.66 21.17
N PHE A 142 7.09 13.32 20.27
CA PHE A 142 8.42 12.91 19.84
C PHE A 142 9.45 12.96 20.97
N LEU A 143 9.57 14.10 21.66
CA LEU A 143 10.61 14.30 22.68
C LEU A 143 10.42 13.35 23.89
N GLU A 144 9.18 13.12 24.31
CA GLU A 144 8.86 12.21 25.41
C GLU A 144 9.07 10.75 25.01
N GLY A 145 8.62 10.37 23.80
CA GLY A 145 8.83 9.03 23.25
C GLY A 145 10.32 8.72 23.08
N LEU A 146 11.10 9.66 22.53
CA LEU A 146 12.54 9.49 22.35
C LEU A 146 13.23 9.35 23.71
N LYS A 147 12.86 10.18 24.68
CA LYS A 147 13.37 10.06 26.06
C LYS A 147 13.02 8.70 26.69
N SER A 148 11.82 8.19 26.48
CA SER A 148 11.43 6.85 26.96
C SER A 148 12.32 5.77 26.35
N TRP A 149 12.50 5.80 25.04
CA TRP A 149 13.32 4.83 24.31
C TRP A 149 14.79 4.89 24.73
N LEU A 150 15.36 6.09 24.91
CA LEU A 150 16.74 6.25 25.36
C LEU A 150 16.98 5.68 26.77
N ASN A 151 15.97 5.72 27.64
CA ASN A 151 16.07 5.22 29.02
C ASN A 151 15.77 3.71 29.14
N THR A 152 14.86 3.19 28.31
CA THR A 152 14.28 1.85 28.51
C THR A 152 14.44 0.91 27.30
N GLY A 153 14.81 1.45 26.14
CA GLY A 153 14.79 0.76 24.85
C GLY A 153 13.39 0.56 24.27
N LYS A 154 12.35 1.16 24.86
CA LYS A 154 10.94 0.92 24.49
C LYS A 154 10.08 2.20 24.47
N ILE A 155 9.05 2.15 23.63
CA ILE A 155 7.95 3.12 23.57
C ILE A 155 6.65 2.32 23.54
N ASP A 156 5.73 2.65 24.43
CA ASP A 156 4.40 2.08 24.46
C ASP A 156 3.44 3.07 23.79
N HIS A 157 2.75 2.62 22.76
CA HIS A 157 1.71 3.40 22.08
C HIS A 157 0.33 3.04 22.63
N ASP A 158 -0.58 4.00 22.68
CA ASP A 158 -1.96 3.72 23.10
C ASP A 158 -2.64 2.78 22.08
N GLN A 159 -3.31 1.76 22.60
CA GLN A 159 -4.06 0.74 21.85
C GLN A 159 -5.54 0.69 22.29
N SER A 160 -6.03 1.70 23.01
CA SER A 160 -7.40 1.77 23.55
C SER A 160 -8.50 1.67 22.48
N HIS A 161 -8.18 2.04 21.24
CA HIS A 161 -9.05 1.92 20.07
C HIS A 161 -9.15 0.50 19.49
N VAL A 162 -8.30 -0.43 19.91
CA VAL A 162 -8.24 -1.80 19.37
C VAL A 162 -8.98 -2.75 20.29
N LYS A 163 -9.94 -3.50 19.74
CA LYS A 163 -10.74 -4.48 20.49
C LYS A 163 -10.73 -5.81 19.76
N ASP A 164 -10.44 -6.89 20.47
CA ASP A 164 -10.56 -8.24 19.91
C ASP A 164 -12.00 -8.49 19.43
N PHE A 165 -12.14 -9.09 18.25
CA PHE A 165 -13.43 -9.49 17.72
C PHE A 165 -14.08 -10.58 18.58
N ASP A 166 -15.31 -10.34 19.04
CA ASP A 166 -16.12 -11.34 19.73
C ASP A 166 -17.10 -12.03 18.75
N PRO A 167 -16.85 -13.28 18.33
CA PRO A 167 -17.76 -14.00 17.45
C PRO A 167 -19.14 -14.26 18.08
N ALA A 168 -19.26 -14.25 19.41
CA ALA A 168 -20.54 -14.44 20.09
C ALA A 168 -21.47 -13.20 19.99
N ALA A 169 -20.92 -12.03 19.64
CA ALA A 169 -21.68 -10.80 19.44
C ALA A 169 -22.34 -10.71 18.06
N ILE A 170 -21.98 -11.60 17.12
CA ILE A 170 -22.53 -11.62 15.76
C ILE A 170 -23.85 -12.37 15.71
N ASP A 171 -24.82 -11.83 14.97
CA ASP A 171 -26.12 -12.46 14.80
C ASP A 171 -26.01 -13.79 14.02
N ALA A 172 -26.95 -14.71 14.30
CA ALA A 172 -26.93 -16.05 13.74
C ALA A 172 -26.98 -16.09 12.20
N LYS A 173 -27.62 -15.11 11.55
CA LYS A 173 -27.73 -15.06 10.08
C LYS A 173 -26.37 -14.69 9.48
N THR A 174 -25.71 -13.67 10.00
CA THR A 174 -24.38 -13.24 9.56
C THR A 174 -23.33 -14.32 9.81
N SER A 175 -23.35 -14.96 11.00
CA SER A 175 -22.45 -16.07 11.32
C SER A 175 -22.66 -17.28 10.38
N SER A 176 -23.91 -17.64 10.09
CA SER A 176 -24.20 -18.75 9.17
C SER A 176 -23.73 -18.46 7.74
N LEU A 177 -23.88 -17.20 7.27
CA LEU A 177 -23.43 -16.77 5.95
C LEU A 177 -21.91 -16.79 5.85
N ALA A 178 -21.19 -16.28 6.86
CA ALA A 178 -19.74 -16.35 6.93
C ALA A 178 -19.23 -17.79 6.84
N GLN A 179 -19.81 -18.70 7.62
CA GLN A 179 -19.44 -20.12 7.61
C GLN A 179 -19.71 -20.78 6.26
N GLN A 180 -20.83 -20.45 5.62
CA GLN A 180 -21.15 -20.93 4.28
C GLN A 180 -20.09 -20.49 3.27
N ILE A 181 -19.70 -19.21 3.28
CA ILE A 181 -18.67 -18.67 2.38
C ILE A 181 -17.32 -19.33 2.64
N ALA A 182 -16.91 -19.46 3.91
CA ALA A 182 -15.64 -20.10 4.26
C ALA A 182 -15.58 -21.57 3.77
N ASN A 183 -16.67 -22.32 3.94
CA ASN A 183 -16.76 -23.70 3.44
C ASN A 183 -16.77 -23.77 1.92
N GLU A 184 -17.44 -22.82 1.26
CA GLU A 184 -17.42 -22.68 -0.20
C GLU A 184 -15.98 -22.48 -0.71
N TRP A 185 -15.19 -21.59 -0.08
CA TRP A 185 -13.80 -21.35 -0.47
C TRP A 185 -12.93 -22.59 -0.29
N ARG A 186 -13.08 -23.28 0.85
CA ARG A 186 -12.42 -24.57 1.10
C ARG A 186 -12.78 -25.62 0.07
N GLN A 187 -14.00 -25.62 -0.47
CA GLN A 187 -14.43 -26.56 -1.50
C GLN A 187 -13.94 -26.16 -2.89
N LYS A 188 -14.08 -24.87 -3.25
CA LYS A 188 -13.79 -24.35 -4.60
C LYS A 188 -12.32 -24.16 -4.89
N LYS A 189 -11.47 -24.05 -3.85
CA LYS A 189 -10.01 -23.93 -3.97
C LYS A 189 -9.62 -22.69 -4.81
N LEU A 190 -9.76 -21.51 -4.21
CA LEU A 190 -9.47 -20.25 -4.89
C LEU A 190 -7.98 -20.15 -5.26
N ILE A 191 -7.71 -19.46 -6.36
CA ILE A 191 -6.36 -19.26 -6.90
C ILE A 191 -6.02 -17.76 -6.88
N MET A 192 -4.88 -17.40 -6.30
CA MET A 192 -4.26 -16.07 -6.39
C MET A 192 -3.11 -16.14 -7.40
N GLY A 193 -3.25 -15.48 -8.55
CA GLY A 193 -2.18 -15.38 -9.53
C GLY A 193 -1.19 -14.28 -9.15
N VAL A 194 0.06 -14.63 -8.90
CA VAL A 194 1.10 -13.67 -8.47
C VAL A 194 2.13 -13.56 -9.58
N PHE A 195 2.18 -12.43 -10.29
CA PHE A 195 3.18 -12.18 -11.33
C PHE A 195 4.50 -11.70 -10.71
N ASP A 196 5.41 -12.65 -10.47
CA ASP A 196 6.63 -12.55 -9.66
C ASP A 196 6.35 -12.13 -8.19
N GLU A 197 6.72 -12.96 -7.22
CA GLU A 197 6.38 -12.75 -5.79
C GLU A 197 7.32 -11.74 -5.11
N GLY A 198 6.76 -10.85 -4.28
CA GLY A 198 7.48 -9.87 -3.48
C GLY A 198 7.92 -8.63 -4.27
N CYS A 199 7.33 -7.47 -4.00
CA CYS A 199 7.69 -6.21 -4.65
C CYS A 199 8.57 -5.34 -3.74
N MET A 200 9.65 -4.76 -4.29
CA MET A 200 10.49 -3.74 -3.64
C MET A 200 10.94 -4.06 -2.19
N GLY A 201 11.14 -5.35 -1.89
CA GLY A 201 11.56 -5.77 -0.54
C GLY A 201 10.49 -5.63 0.55
N MET A 202 9.20 -5.51 0.18
CA MET A 202 8.06 -5.54 1.09
C MET A 202 7.86 -6.95 1.67
N TYR A 203 8.69 -7.33 2.62
CA TYR A 203 8.58 -8.63 3.28
C TYR A 203 7.24 -8.78 4.01
N ASN A 204 6.68 -7.70 4.55
CA ASN A 204 5.36 -7.65 5.19
C ASN A 204 4.20 -8.07 4.28
N ALA A 205 4.33 -7.90 2.96
CA ALA A 205 3.27 -8.07 1.98
C ALA A 205 3.13 -9.52 1.48
N ILE A 206 4.10 -10.38 1.79
CA ILE A 206 4.10 -11.80 1.39
C ILE A 206 3.45 -12.64 2.49
N ILE A 207 2.50 -13.52 2.16
CA ILE A 207 1.90 -14.48 3.08
C ILE A 207 2.55 -15.86 2.84
N PRO A 208 3.09 -16.54 3.86
CA PRO A 208 3.50 -17.94 3.71
C PRO A 208 2.33 -18.83 3.25
N ASP A 209 2.57 -19.68 2.25
CA ASP A 209 1.51 -20.48 1.61
C ASP A 209 0.73 -21.33 2.65
N GLU A 210 1.40 -21.81 3.70
CA GLU A 210 0.81 -22.61 4.79
C GLU A 210 -0.29 -21.89 5.55
N LEU A 211 -0.31 -20.55 5.52
CA LEU A 211 -1.37 -19.75 6.14
C LEU A 211 -2.61 -19.61 5.24
N LEU A 212 -2.47 -19.80 3.92
CA LEU A 212 -3.56 -19.72 2.94
C LEU A 212 -4.20 -21.08 2.65
N MET A 213 -3.40 -22.15 2.62
CA MET A 213 -3.88 -23.48 2.23
C MET A 213 -5.08 -24.00 3.08
N PRO A 214 -5.13 -23.81 4.42
CA PRO A 214 -6.27 -24.24 5.24
C PRO A 214 -7.59 -23.51 4.90
N MET A 215 -7.49 -22.31 4.34
CA MET A 215 -8.63 -21.50 3.88
C MET A 215 -9.16 -21.99 2.51
N GLY A 216 -8.41 -22.85 1.83
CA GLY A 216 -8.68 -23.23 0.44
C GLY A 216 -8.23 -22.18 -0.55
N ILE A 217 -7.17 -21.43 -0.26
CA ILE A 217 -6.57 -20.45 -1.16
C ILE A 217 -5.16 -20.91 -1.52
N PHE A 218 -4.82 -20.86 -2.80
CA PHE A 218 -3.53 -21.30 -3.33
C PHE A 218 -2.94 -20.24 -4.25
N LYS A 219 -1.61 -20.15 -4.30
CA LYS A 219 -0.93 -19.23 -5.21
C LYS A 219 -0.56 -19.93 -6.50
N GLU A 220 -0.95 -19.32 -7.62
CA GLU A 220 -0.39 -19.61 -8.92
C GLU A 220 0.75 -18.62 -9.17
N ARG A 221 1.99 -19.11 -9.20
CA ARG A 221 3.18 -18.28 -9.38
C ARG A 221 3.41 -18.03 -10.86
N LEU A 222 2.92 -16.89 -11.33
CA LEU A 222 3.03 -16.45 -12.72
C LEU A 222 4.30 -15.63 -12.92
N SER A 223 4.80 -15.55 -14.15
CA SER A 223 5.97 -14.73 -14.47
C SER A 223 5.57 -13.44 -15.15
N GLN A 224 6.17 -12.33 -14.74
CA GLN A 224 6.03 -11.06 -15.46
C GLN A 224 6.56 -11.12 -16.88
N SER A 225 7.56 -11.96 -17.16
CA SER A 225 8.04 -12.19 -18.53
C SER A 225 6.95 -12.81 -19.43
N ALA A 226 6.11 -13.67 -18.86
CA ALA A 226 4.97 -14.25 -19.56
C ALA A 226 3.86 -13.22 -19.77
N LEU A 227 3.61 -12.35 -18.78
CA LEU A 227 2.67 -11.22 -18.93
C LEU A 227 3.13 -10.26 -20.03
N TYR A 228 4.40 -9.86 -20.01
CA TYR A 228 5.01 -9.02 -21.06
C TYR A 228 4.86 -9.67 -22.42
N TYR A 229 5.24 -10.94 -22.56
CA TYR A 229 5.10 -11.65 -23.82
C TYR A 229 3.63 -11.69 -24.27
N ALA A 230 2.70 -12.06 -23.40
CA ALA A 230 1.27 -12.08 -23.71
C ALA A 230 0.76 -10.70 -24.16
N ALA A 231 1.17 -9.61 -23.49
CA ALA A 231 0.84 -8.25 -23.88
C ALA A 231 1.36 -7.90 -25.29
N THR A 232 2.58 -8.32 -25.63
CA THR A 232 3.12 -8.14 -27.00
C THR A 232 2.37 -8.94 -28.06
N GLN A 233 1.68 -10.02 -27.68
CA GLN A 233 0.87 -10.82 -28.60
C GLN A 233 -0.56 -10.28 -28.76
N VAL A 234 -1.02 -9.39 -27.87
CA VAL A 234 -2.33 -8.72 -28.06
C VAL A 234 -2.25 -7.81 -29.29
N PRO A 235 -3.14 -7.94 -30.29
CA PRO A 235 -3.18 -7.06 -31.44
C PRO A 235 -3.34 -5.59 -31.06
N LEU A 236 -2.69 -4.69 -31.81
CA LEU A 236 -2.74 -3.26 -31.55
C LEU A 236 -4.18 -2.72 -31.55
N GLU A 237 -5.02 -3.22 -32.46
CA GLU A 237 -6.42 -2.80 -32.59
C GLU A 237 -7.26 -3.14 -31.35
N GLU A 238 -6.97 -4.26 -30.67
CA GLU A 238 -7.65 -4.59 -29.41
C GLU A 238 -7.25 -3.60 -28.30
N GLY A 239 -5.95 -3.25 -28.24
CA GLY A 239 -5.47 -2.21 -27.33
C GLY A 239 -6.11 -0.84 -27.61
N ARG A 240 -6.21 -0.45 -28.89
CA ARG A 240 -6.89 0.78 -29.31
C ARG A 240 -8.38 0.77 -28.96
N ALA A 241 -9.06 -0.35 -29.10
CA ALA A 241 -10.48 -0.46 -28.74
C ALA A 241 -10.71 -0.23 -27.24
N ALA A 242 -9.86 -0.79 -26.38
CA ALA A 242 -9.94 -0.55 -24.93
C ALA A 242 -9.61 0.91 -24.56
N TYR A 243 -8.61 1.52 -25.22
CA TYR A 243 -8.33 2.95 -25.09
C TYR A 243 -9.53 3.82 -25.51
N GLN A 244 -10.09 3.56 -26.70
CA GLN A 244 -11.23 4.30 -27.24
C GLN A 244 -12.46 4.17 -26.35
N TRP A 245 -12.68 3.00 -25.75
CA TRP A 245 -13.74 2.81 -24.77
C TRP A 245 -13.59 3.76 -23.57
N MET A 246 -12.36 3.97 -23.05
CA MET A 246 -12.13 4.91 -21.94
C MET A 246 -12.39 6.35 -22.36
N VAL A 247 -11.98 6.73 -23.58
CA VAL A 247 -12.27 8.06 -24.16
C VAL A 247 -13.79 8.28 -24.29
N GLU A 248 -14.53 7.28 -24.76
CA GLU A 248 -16.00 7.33 -24.86
C GLU A 248 -16.70 7.42 -23.51
N LYS A 249 -16.08 6.87 -22.46
CA LYS A 249 -16.51 7.03 -21.07
C LYS A 249 -16.13 8.38 -20.45
N GLY A 250 -15.43 9.23 -21.19
CA GLY A 250 -15.10 10.60 -20.80
C GLY A 250 -13.79 10.75 -20.03
N MET A 251 -12.94 9.71 -19.96
CA MET A 251 -11.64 9.81 -19.29
C MET A 251 -10.73 10.83 -19.98
N THR A 252 -10.05 11.66 -19.18
CA THR A 252 -9.14 12.69 -19.70
C THR A 252 -7.69 12.19 -19.68
N PHE A 253 -6.98 12.33 -20.81
CA PHE A 253 -5.57 11.97 -20.92
C PHE A 253 -4.71 13.20 -21.19
N HIS A 254 -3.67 13.39 -20.37
CA HIS A 254 -2.75 14.53 -20.47
C HIS A 254 -1.55 14.18 -21.35
N PHE A 255 -1.77 14.17 -22.67
CA PHE A 255 -0.75 13.77 -23.63
C PHE A 255 0.28 14.85 -23.96
N GLY A 256 1.51 14.40 -24.19
CA GLY A 256 2.57 15.14 -24.88
C GLY A 256 3.22 14.29 -25.97
N SER A 257 4.48 14.56 -26.25
CA SER A 257 5.23 14.00 -27.37
C SER A 257 6.48 13.22 -26.96
N ASP A 258 7.09 13.53 -25.81
CA ASP A 258 8.27 12.81 -25.32
C ASP A 258 7.89 11.76 -24.25
N PRO A 259 7.93 10.45 -24.54
CA PRO A 259 7.55 9.41 -23.57
C PRO A 259 8.43 9.37 -22.31
N LYS A 260 9.59 10.05 -22.31
CA LYS A 260 10.47 10.15 -21.13
C LYS A 260 9.99 11.16 -20.09
N THR A 261 9.22 12.16 -20.49
CA THR A 261 8.79 13.25 -19.60
C THR A 261 7.29 13.51 -19.65
N GLU A 262 6.62 13.10 -20.73
CA GLU A 262 5.21 13.31 -20.99
C GLU A 262 4.51 11.96 -21.24
N LEU A 263 3.19 11.90 -21.02
CA LEU A 263 2.40 10.71 -21.35
C LEU A 263 2.16 10.70 -22.86
N THR A 264 2.26 9.54 -23.49
CA THR A 264 1.97 9.39 -24.91
C THR A 264 0.81 8.41 -25.14
N GLU A 265 0.05 8.61 -26.21
CA GLU A 265 -1.03 7.68 -26.61
C GLU A 265 -0.50 6.25 -26.78
N GLY A 266 0.72 6.11 -27.34
CA GLY A 266 1.36 4.80 -27.51
C GLY A 266 1.55 4.06 -26.19
N GLN A 267 2.00 4.75 -25.13
CA GLN A 267 2.13 4.15 -23.80
C GLN A 267 0.78 3.66 -23.27
N VAL A 268 -0.28 4.45 -23.43
CA VAL A 268 -1.63 4.08 -22.96
C VAL A 268 -2.18 2.87 -23.72
N ILE A 269 -1.99 2.81 -25.04
CA ILE A 269 -2.41 1.66 -25.84
C ILE A 269 -1.65 0.40 -25.44
N ASP A 270 -0.35 0.50 -25.15
CA ASP A 270 0.43 -0.64 -24.65
C ASP A 270 -0.03 -1.07 -23.23
N GLN A 271 -0.40 -0.13 -22.35
CA GLN A 271 -1.07 -0.47 -21.09
C GLN A 271 -2.38 -1.23 -21.33
N CYS A 272 -3.20 -0.79 -22.29
CA CYS A 272 -4.44 -1.48 -22.66
C CYS A 272 -4.19 -2.92 -23.16
N ARG A 273 -3.09 -3.15 -23.88
CA ARG A 273 -2.68 -4.49 -24.31
C ARG A 273 -2.28 -5.38 -23.13
N MET A 274 -1.55 -4.82 -22.16
CA MET A 274 -1.25 -5.52 -20.91
C MET A 274 -2.51 -5.83 -20.09
N TYR A 275 -3.46 -4.90 -20.01
CA TYR A 275 -4.76 -5.15 -19.39
C TYR A 275 -5.48 -6.35 -20.02
N ILE A 276 -5.59 -6.39 -21.34
CA ILE A 276 -6.21 -7.51 -22.05
C ILE A 276 -5.47 -8.83 -21.77
N ALA A 277 -4.14 -8.81 -21.79
CA ALA A 277 -3.33 -9.97 -21.47
C ALA A 277 -3.54 -10.45 -20.03
N ALA A 278 -3.55 -9.55 -19.05
CA ALA A 278 -3.77 -9.86 -17.65
C ALA A 278 -5.16 -10.49 -17.41
N VAL A 279 -6.21 -9.92 -18.01
CA VAL A 279 -7.58 -10.47 -17.93
C VAL A 279 -7.65 -11.88 -18.54
N ARG A 280 -7.03 -12.09 -19.70
CA ARG A 280 -6.99 -13.41 -20.37
C ARG A 280 -6.20 -14.44 -19.57
N LEU A 281 -5.08 -14.05 -18.98
CA LEU A 281 -4.28 -14.93 -18.13
C LEU A 281 -5.04 -15.29 -16.84
N ALA A 282 -5.71 -14.31 -16.20
CA ALA A 282 -6.55 -14.58 -15.04
C ALA A 282 -7.67 -15.61 -15.35
N ASP A 283 -8.29 -15.49 -16.53
CA ASP A 283 -9.30 -16.46 -17.00
C ASP A 283 -8.69 -17.84 -17.30
N GLN A 284 -7.58 -17.87 -18.04
CA GLN A 284 -6.89 -19.10 -18.44
C GLN A 284 -6.46 -19.95 -17.24
N PHE A 285 -5.93 -19.31 -16.19
CA PHE A 285 -5.47 -19.98 -14.97
C PHE A 285 -6.55 -20.10 -13.89
N GLY A 286 -7.76 -19.58 -14.13
CA GLY A 286 -8.86 -19.60 -13.16
C GLY A 286 -8.58 -18.77 -11.89
N CYS A 287 -7.70 -17.77 -11.98
CA CYS A 287 -7.28 -16.94 -10.86
C CYS A 287 -8.44 -16.11 -10.32
N SER A 288 -8.82 -16.30 -9.06
CA SER A 288 -9.83 -15.48 -8.38
C SER A 288 -9.37 -14.03 -8.22
N ALA A 289 -8.08 -13.82 -7.96
CA ALA A 289 -7.42 -12.53 -7.97
C ALA A 289 -6.06 -12.63 -8.68
N ILE A 290 -5.55 -11.51 -9.23
CA ILE A 290 -4.20 -11.42 -9.79
C ILE A 290 -3.46 -10.20 -9.25
N GLY A 291 -2.15 -10.29 -9.10
CA GLY A 291 -1.31 -9.17 -8.68
C GLY A 291 -0.10 -9.03 -9.59
N ILE A 292 0.19 -7.81 -10.00
CA ILE A 292 1.33 -7.48 -10.85
C ILE A 292 2.41 -6.84 -9.97
N GLN A 293 3.61 -7.44 -9.93
CA GLN A 293 4.72 -6.86 -9.17
C GLN A 293 5.15 -5.54 -9.81
N TYR A 294 5.26 -5.55 -11.13
CA TYR A 294 5.78 -4.53 -12.06
C TYR A 294 7.21 -4.09 -11.77
N GLN A 295 7.42 -3.56 -10.57
CA GLN A 295 8.69 -3.11 -10.04
C GLN A 295 9.50 -4.28 -9.47
N GLN A 296 10.71 -4.61 -9.95
CA GLN A 296 11.61 -3.78 -10.76
C GLN A 296 11.81 -4.31 -12.19
N GLY A 297 11.35 -5.51 -12.52
CA GLY A 297 11.67 -6.14 -13.81
C GLY A 297 10.97 -5.51 -15.01
N LEU A 298 9.66 -5.26 -14.93
CA LEU A 298 8.88 -4.73 -16.05
C LEU A 298 9.08 -3.24 -16.29
N LYS A 299 9.53 -2.48 -15.27
CA LYS A 299 9.67 -1.02 -15.35
C LYS A 299 10.57 -0.54 -16.51
N ASP A 300 11.49 -1.40 -16.96
CA ASP A 300 12.45 -1.12 -18.02
C ASP A 300 11.98 -1.62 -19.41
N LEU A 301 10.88 -2.38 -19.45
CA LEU A 301 10.40 -3.08 -20.65
C LEU A 301 9.02 -2.63 -21.12
N TRP A 302 8.18 -2.13 -20.22
CA TRP A 302 6.79 -1.78 -20.50
C TRP A 302 6.37 -0.53 -19.73
N PRO A 303 5.44 0.29 -20.24
CA PRO A 303 4.80 1.34 -19.46
C PRO A 303 4.17 0.79 -18.18
N ALA A 304 4.06 1.64 -17.16
CA ALA A 304 3.58 1.25 -15.83
C ALA A 304 2.21 0.60 -15.84
N SER A 305 1.99 -0.36 -14.96
CA SER A 305 0.72 -1.10 -14.90
C SER A 305 -0.40 -0.32 -14.21
N ASP A 306 -0.18 0.89 -13.70
CA ASP A 306 -1.14 1.56 -12.83
C ASP A 306 -2.53 1.78 -13.43
N LEU A 307 -2.59 2.26 -14.68
CA LEU A 307 -3.86 2.33 -15.42
C LEU A 307 -4.51 0.94 -15.53
N VAL A 308 -3.72 -0.10 -15.79
CA VAL A 308 -4.19 -1.50 -15.87
C VAL A 308 -4.78 -1.95 -14.54
N GLU A 309 -4.09 -1.70 -13.43
CA GLU A 309 -4.47 -2.15 -12.10
C GLU A 309 -5.76 -1.47 -11.62
N GLY A 310 -5.90 -0.16 -11.87
CA GLY A 310 -7.14 0.57 -11.63
C GLY A 310 -8.31 0.05 -12.48
N MET A 311 -8.05 -0.33 -13.74
CA MET A 311 -9.06 -0.96 -14.60
C MET A 311 -9.53 -2.33 -14.10
N LEU A 312 -8.60 -3.16 -13.63
CA LEU A 312 -8.90 -4.51 -13.15
C LEU A 312 -9.85 -4.46 -11.94
N ASN A 313 -9.61 -3.53 -11.01
CA ASN A 313 -10.42 -3.38 -9.79
C ASN A 313 -11.77 -2.66 -9.99
N ASN A 314 -12.15 -2.30 -11.22
CA ASN A 314 -13.42 -1.63 -11.52
C ASN A 314 -14.43 -2.59 -12.18
N SER A 315 -15.69 -2.60 -11.73
CA SER A 315 -16.72 -3.46 -12.36
C SER A 315 -17.07 -2.99 -13.78
N GLU A 316 -17.12 -1.67 -13.99
CA GLU A 316 -17.32 -1.06 -15.29
C GLU A 316 -15.97 -0.85 -16.00
N ARG A 317 -15.53 -1.83 -16.78
CA ARG A 317 -14.21 -1.83 -17.42
C ARG A 317 -14.31 -2.18 -18.92
N PRO A 318 -13.28 -1.86 -19.74
CA PRO A 318 -13.28 -2.24 -21.15
C PRO A 318 -13.49 -3.75 -21.32
N PRO A 319 -14.42 -4.21 -22.17
CA PRO A 319 -14.72 -5.64 -22.29
C PRO A 319 -13.55 -6.41 -22.90
N VAL A 320 -13.27 -7.60 -22.37
CA VAL A 320 -12.24 -8.51 -22.90
C VAL A 320 -12.87 -9.82 -23.28
N ALA A 321 -12.77 -10.17 -24.57
CA ALA A 321 -13.34 -11.39 -25.11
C ALA A 321 -12.37 -12.57 -25.04
N ARG A 322 -12.95 -13.76 -24.80
CA ARG A 322 -12.34 -15.06 -25.09
C ARG A 322 -12.28 -15.29 -26.61
N ALA A 323 -11.57 -16.35 -27.02
CA ALA A 323 -11.49 -16.76 -28.42
C ALA A 323 -12.86 -17.10 -29.04
N ASP A 324 -13.85 -17.51 -28.24
CA ASP A 324 -15.22 -17.79 -28.68
C ASP A 324 -16.13 -16.55 -28.74
N GLY A 325 -15.62 -15.37 -28.38
CA GLY A 325 -16.36 -14.11 -28.35
C GLY A 325 -17.09 -13.81 -27.04
N SER A 326 -17.13 -14.75 -26.08
CA SER A 326 -17.73 -14.49 -24.76
C SER A 326 -16.88 -13.50 -23.95
N ILE A 327 -17.53 -12.59 -23.21
CA ILE A 327 -16.84 -11.61 -22.38
C ILE A 327 -16.40 -12.25 -21.06
N ILE A 328 -15.14 -12.05 -20.68
CA ILE A 328 -14.58 -12.52 -19.42
C ILE A 328 -15.08 -11.60 -18.31
N ARG A 329 -15.79 -12.16 -17.32
CA ARG A 329 -16.30 -11.47 -16.12
C ARG A 329 -16.99 -10.13 -16.43
N ASP A 330 -17.99 -10.19 -17.31
CA ASP A 330 -18.77 -9.01 -17.70
C ASP A 330 -19.45 -8.37 -16.48
N GLY A 331 -19.32 -7.05 -16.34
CA GLY A 331 -19.83 -6.28 -15.20
C GLY A 331 -19.21 -6.65 -13.84
N GLN A 332 -18.03 -7.29 -13.82
CA GLN A 332 -17.33 -7.66 -12.59
C GLN A 332 -15.85 -7.26 -12.63
N PRO A 333 -15.26 -6.88 -11.47
CA PRO A 333 -13.83 -6.66 -11.36
C PRO A 333 -13.05 -7.95 -11.66
N ILE A 334 -11.85 -7.79 -12.19
CA ILE A 334 -10.79 -8.77 -11.99
C ILE A 334 -10.08 -8.34 -10.71
N VAL A 335 -10.44 -8.94 -9.57
CA VAL A 335 -9.84 -8.57 -8.27
C VAL A 335 -8.32 -8.51 -8.41
N HIS A 336 -7.77 -7.33 -8.15
CA HIS A 336 -6.36 -7.03 -8.34
C HIS A 336 -5.73 -6.50 -7.06
N PHE A 337 -4.48 -6.86 -6.84
CA PHE A 337 -3.68 -6.38 -5.71
C PHE A 337 -2.36 -5.80 -6.21
N ASN A 338 -2.20 -4.49 -6.03
CA ASN A 338 -1.04 -3.74 -6.46
C ASN A 338 0.24 -4.26 -5.78
N GLU A 339 1.35 -4.15 -6.50
CA GLU A 339 2.69 -4.49 -5.99
C GLU A 339 2.80 -5.90 -5.41
N VAL A 340 1.96 -6.82 -5.90
CA VAL A 340 1.80 -8.19 -5.37
C VAL A 340 1.67 -8.24 -3.84
N ASP A 341 0.98 -7.27 -3.23
CA ASP A 341 0.64 -7.35 -1.82
C ASP A 341 -0.44 -8.43 -1.56
N GLU A 342 0.01 -9.60 -1.13
CA GLU A 342 -0.83 -10.77 -0.91
C GLU A 342 -1.77 -10.61 0.28
N CYS A 343 -1.43 -9.73 1.23
CA CYS A 343 -2.32 -9.37 2.32
C CYS A 343 -3.50 -8.55 1.81
N ALA A 344 -3.23 -7.58 0.93
CA ALA A 344 -4.29 -6.84 0.24
C ALA A 344 -5.11 -7.74 -0.68
N ALA A 345 -4.50 -8.75 -1.31
CA ALA A 345 -5.20 -9.73 -2.14
C ALA A 345 -6.23 -10.56 -1.36
N LEU A 346 -5.83 -11.13 -0.23
CA LEU A 346 -6.72 -11.91 0.64
C LEU A 346 -7.87 -11.04 1.12
N ASP A 347 -7.57 -9.80 1.48
CA ASP A 347 -8.58 -8.84 1.91
C ASP A 347 -9.56 -8.46 0.79
N ALA A 348 -9.05 -8.17 -0.41
CA ALA A 348 -9.84 -7.83 -1.59
C ALA A 348 -10.78 -8.98 -2.01
N LEU A 349 -10.36 -10.24 -1.86
CA LEU A 349 -11.24 -11.40 -2.05
C LEU A 349 -12.40 -11.43 -1.05
N MET A 350 -12.13 -11.13 0.23
CA MET A 350 -13.16 -11.05 1.27
C MET A 350 -14.10 -9.87 1.03
N ILE A 351 -13.57 -8.70 0.65
CA ILE A 351 -14.34 -7.51 0.27
C ILE A 351 -15.29 -7.87 -0.87
N ASN A 352 -14.76 -8.32 -2.00
CA ASN A 352 -15.56 -8.62 -3.19
C ASN A 352 -16.69 -9.60 -2.87
N ARG A 353 -16.39 -10.67 -2.13
CA ARG A 353 -17.36 -11.70 -1.76
C ARG A 353 -18.43 -11.19 -0.80
N ALA A 354 -18.04 -10.52 0.29
CA ALA A 354 -18.95 -10.07 1.33
C ALA A 354 -19.81 -8.88 0.88
N HIS A 355 -19.21 -7.92 0.16
CA HIS A 355 -19.92 -6.77 -0.38
C HIS A 355 -20.97 -7.23 -1.40
N ALA A 356 -20.63 -8.18 -2.29
CA ALA A 356 -21.60 -8.72 -3.25
C ALA A 356 -22.81 -9.39 -2.56
N GLU A 357 -22.61 -10.16 -1.49
CA GLU A 357 -23.72 -10.77 -0.72
C GLU A 357 -24.64 -9.73 -0.06
N LEU A 358 -24.08 -8.58 0.29
CA LEU A 358 -24.81 -7.48 0.93
C LEU A 358 -25.29 -6.42 -0.05
N ASN A 359 -25.11 -6.62 -1.36
CA ASN A 359 -25.39 -5.65 -2.42
C ASN A 359 -24.71 -4.30 -2.17
N GLN A 360 -23.45 -4.32 -1.75
CA GLN A 360 -22.60 -3.15 -1.55
C GLN A 360 -21.59 -3.00 -2.69
N PRO A 361 -21.00 -1.81 -2.91
CA PRO A 361 -19.94 -1.61 -3.90
C PRO A 361 -18.79 -2.61 -3.70
N VAL A 362 -18.29 -3.20 -4.78
CA VAL A 362 -17.26 -4.25 -4.73
C VAL A 362 -15.87 -3.76 -5.11
N GLU A 363 -15.78 -2.56 -5.66
CA GLU A 363 -14.54 -1.90 -6.06
C GLU A 363 -13.74 -1.53 -4.82
N THR A 364 -12.49 -1.99 -4.79
CA THR A 364 -11.56 -1.76 -3.69
C THR A 364 -10.18 -1.48 -4.25
N THR A 365 -9.38 -0.77 -3.48
CA THR A 365 -7.96 -0.65 -3.73
C THR A 365 -7.21 -0.57 -2.42
N LEU A 366 -5.95 -0.95 -2.46
CA LEU A 366 -5.01 -0.62 -1.40
C LEU A 366 -4.50 0.79 -1.64
N HIS A 367 -4.29 1.56 -0.59
CA HIS A 367 -3.61 2.85 -0.61
C HIS A 367 -2.38 2.79 0.27
N ASP A 368 -1.34 3.57 -0.04
CA ASP A 368 -0.36 3.91 0.99
C ASP A 368 -1.00 4.82 2.03
N ILE A 369 -0.64 4.59 3.30
CA ILE A 369 -0.78 5.61 4.34
C ILE A 369 0.31 6.64 4.11
N ARG A 370 0.06 7.55 3.17
CA ARG A 370 1.07 8.46 2.62
C ARG A 370 1.48 9.52 3.62
N TRP A 371 0.49 10.27 4.10
CA TRP A 371 0.66 11.45 4.97
C TRP A 371 -0.72 11.93 5.46
N GLY A 372 -0.77 13.01 6.24
CA GLY A 372 -1.99 13.76 6.53
C GLY A 372 -1.70 15.01 7.35
N ASP A 373 -2.66 15.91 7.44
CA ASP A 373 -2.57 17.13 8.25
C ASP A 373 -3.99 17.65 8.53
N VAL A 374 -4.08 18.79 9.22
CA VAL A 374 -5.35 19.52 9.34
C VAL A 374 -5.80 19.98 7.95
N ASP A 375 -7.11 20.02 7.74
CA ASP A 375 -7.67 20.69 6.57
C ASP A 375 -7.49 22.21 6.71
N GLU A 376 -6.61 22.80 5.88
CA GLU A 376 -6.33 24.24 5.91
C GLU A 376 -7.54 25.10 5.52
N SER A 377 -8.52 24.51 4.84
CA SER A 377 -9.78 25.18 4.50
C SER A 377 -10.77 25.25 5.67
N GLY A 378 -10.60 24.40 6.68
CA GLY A 378 -11.54 24.27 7.80
C GLY A 378 -12.88 23.62 7.44
N THR A 379 -12.96 22.89 6.32
CA THR A 379 -14.15 22.11 5.93
C THR A 379 -14.33 20.91 6.85
N VAL A 380 -13.24 20.26 7.24
CA VAL A 380 -13.18 19.16 8.20
C VAL A 380 -12.38 19.60 9.43
N ASN A 381 -12.96 19.47 10.63
CA ASN A 381 -12.33 19.91 11.88
C ASN A 381 -11.35 18.88 12.49
N ASP A 382 -11.10 17.79 11.78
CA ASP A 382 -10.28 16.66 12.23
C ASP A 382 -8.94 16.59 11.47
N PHE A 383 -8.08 15.70 11.93
CA PHE A 383 -6.90 15.28 11.18
C PHE A 383 -7.33 14.49 9.93
N VAL A 384 -6.93 14.93 8.74
CA VAL A 384 -7.33 14.31 7.47
C VAL A 384 -6.14 13.57 6.85
N TRP A 385 -6.29 12.25 6.71
CA TRP A 385 -5.35 11.40 5.99
C TRP A 385 -5.38 11.67 4.50
N VAL A 386 -4.21 11.59 3.88
CA VAL A 386 -4.00 11.41 2.45
C VAL A 386 -3.68 9.94 2.25
N PHE A 387 -4.66 9.17 1.79
CA PHE A 387 -4.46 7.81 1.30
C PHE A 387 -4.20 7.86 -0.20
N GLU A 388 -3.04 7.40 -0.62
CA GLU A 388 -2.53 7.62 -1.98
C GLU A 388 -1.86 6.34 -2.47
N ILE A 389 -2.53 5.59 -3.34
CA ILE A 389 -1.90 4.46 -4.02
C ILE A 389 -0.97 5.00 -5.11
N SER A 390 0.10 4.29 -5.42
CA SER A 390 1.15 4.68 -6.36
C SER A 390 0.71 4.78 -7.84
N GLY A 391 -0.56 5.06 -8.14
CA GLY A 391 -1.06 5.38 -9.47
C GLY A 391 -2.41 4.75 -9.85
N ALA A 392 -2.96 3.85 -9.04
CA ALA A 392 -4.00 2.90 -9.49
C ALA A 392 -5.23 2.78 -8.55
N ALA A 393 -6.11 3.77 -8.58
CA ALA A 393 -7.43 3.66 -7.95
C ALA A 393 -8.49 3.24 -8.99
N PRO A 394 -9.51 2.44 -8.65
CA PRO A 394 -10.59 2.13 -9.58
C PRO A 394 -11.42 3.39 -9.86
N ALA A 395 -11.82 3.59 -11.12
CA ALA A 395 -12.55 4.78 -11.54
C ALA A 395 -13.84 5.02 -10.73
N ALA A 396 -14.51 3.96 -10.24
CA ALA A 396 -15.70 4.07 -9.38
C ALA A 396 -15.46 4.79 -8.05
N HIS A 397 -14.21 4.95 -7.62
CA HIS A 397 -13.83 5.74 -6.44
C HIS A 397 -13.78 7.24 -6.73
N HIS A 398 -13.79 7.67 -7.99
CA HIS A 398 -13.78 9.08 -8.37
C HIS A 398 -15.20 9.62 -8.65
N PRO A 399 -15.49 10.90 -8.34
CA PRO A 399 -16.73 11.55 -8.76
C PRO A 399 -16.94 11.40 -10.26
N GLY A 400 -18.11 10.95 -10.70
CA GLY A 400 -18.38 10.75 -12.14
C GLY A 400 -17.70 9.54 -12.77
N GLY A 401 -17.03 8.69 -11.98
CA GLY A 401 -16.40 7.47 -12.48
C GLY A 401 -15.25 7.77 -13.44
N TRP A 402 -15.28 7.14 -14.61
CA TRP A 402 -14.33 7.38 -15.69
C TRP A 402 -14.27 8.84 -16.16
N ALA A 403 -15.41 9.53 -16.21
CA ALA A 403 -15.48 10.92 -16.69
C ALA A 403 -14.83 11.92 -15.73
N GLY A 404 -14.67 11.58 -14.45
CA GLY A 404 -13.91 12.37 -13.48
C GLY A 404 -12.53 11.81 -13.18
N SER A 405 -12.05 10.88 -13.99
CA SER A 405 -10.71 10.31 -13.89
C SER A 405 -9.78 10.91 -14.95
N GLU A 406 -8.51 11.05 -14.59
CA GLU A 406 -7.46 11.62 -15.43
C GLU A 406 -6.27 10.67 -15.53
N SER A 407 -5.51 10.76 -16.61
CA SER A 407 -4.25 10.04 -16.76
C SER A 407 -3.08 10.99 -16.97
N TYR A 408 -2.13 10.93 -16.05
CA TYR A 408 -0.84 11.62 -16.13
C TYR A 408 0.27 10.60 -16.31
N ARG A 409 1.42 11.05 -16.82
CA ARG A 409 2.61 10.21 -16.84
C ARG A 409 3.08 9.92 -15.42
N GLN A 410 3.39 8.67 -15.13
CA GLN A 410 4.11 8.30 -13.92
C GLN A 410 5.42 9.09 -13.73
N PRO A 411 5.86 9.40 -12.49
CA PRO A 411 7.11 10.11 -12.23
C PRO A 411 8.34 9.37 -12.78
N ALA A 412 9.18 10.07 -13.55
CA ALA A 412 10.33 9.48 -14.24
C ALA A 412 11.40 8.89 -13.30
N MET A 413 11.52 9.43 -12.08
CA MET A 413 12.48 8.93 -11.08
C MET A 413 12.20 7.48 -10.66
N PHE A 414 10.93 7.07 -10.69
CA PHE A 414 10.47 5.74 -10.29
C PHE A 414 10.17 4.85 -11.50
N PHE A 415 9.62 5.43 -12.57
CA PHE A 415 9.07 4.76 -13.75
C PHE A 415 9.75 5.25 -15.03
N PRO A 416 10.90 4.67 -15.43
CA PRO A 416 11.65 5.14 -16.60
C PRO A 416 10.87 4.96 -17.90
N ALA A 417 10.13 3.85 -18.06
CA ALA A 417 9.25 3.62 -19.23
C ALA A 417 7.97 4.48 -19.24
N GLY A 418 7.71 5.27 -18.19
CA GLY A 418 6.50 6.08 -18.05
C GLY A 418 5.25 5.22 -17.94
N GLY A 419 4.17 5.60 -18.61
CA GLY A 419 2.84 5.00 -18.46
C GLY A 419 1.87 5.94 -17.75
N GLY A 420 0.59 5.80 -18.08
CA GLY A 420 -0.49 6.57 -17.52
C GLY A 420 -0.90 6.07 -16.14
N THR A 421 -1.24 6.99 -15.25
CA THR A 421 -1.93 6.69 -13.98
C THR A 421 -3.45 6.66 -14.19
N LEU A 422 -4.19 6.18 -13.19
CA LEU A 422 -5.61 6.42 -13.03
C LEU A 422 -5.80 7.39 -11.86
N LYS A 423 -5.58 8.67 -12.14
CA LYS A 423 -5.69 9.77 -11.17
C LYS A 423 -7.14 10.17 -10.97
N GLY A 424 -7.45 10.54 -9.73
CA GLY A 424 -8.62 11.34 -9.38
C GLY A 424 -8.56 11.71 -7.89
N TYR A 425 -9.45 12.61 -7.49
CA TYR A 425 -9.76 12.81 -6.08
C TYR A 425 -10.91 11.89 -5.72
N ALA A 426 -10.78 11.13 -4.64
CA ALA A 426 -11.82 10.20 -4.23
C ALA A 426 -13.13 10.93 -3.89
N LYS A 427 -14.27 10.33 -4.23
CA LYS A 427 -15.60 10.88 -3.96
C LYS A 427 -15.90 10.86 -2.46
N PRO A 428 -16.76 11.75 -1.94
CA PRO A 428 -17.18 11.66 -0.55
C PRO A 428 -18.02 10.40 -0.29
N GLY A 429 -17.91 9.82 0.90
CA GLY A 429 -18.76 8.70 1.31
C GLY A 429 -18.22 7.88 2.48
N ASP A 430 -19.06 7.00 3.00
CA ASP A 430 -18.69 6.05 4.04
C ASP A 430 -17.80 4.95 3.46
N ILE A 431 -16.74 4.62 4.20
CA ILE A 431 -15.78 3.58 3.82
C ILE A 431 -15.57 2.59 4.96
N VAL A 432 -15.26 1.35 4.58
CA VAL A 432 -14.66 0.36 5.47
C VAL A 432 -13.20 0.23 5.08
N TRP A 433 -12.31 0.41 6.05
CA TRP A 433 -10.89 0.18 5.86
C TRP A 433 -10.46 -1.10 6.59
N SER A 434 -9.39 -1.71 6.10
CA SER A 434 -8.85 -2.92 6.71
C SER A 434 -7.40 -3.17 6.33
N ARG A 435 -6.75 -4.04 7.10
CA ARG A 435 -5.46 -4.61 6.75
C ARG A 435 -5.31 -6.01 7.31
N VAL A 436 -5.07 -6.97 6.41
CA VAL A 436 -4.52 -8.27 6.78
C VAL A 436 -3.01 -8.15 6.98
N PHE A 437 -2.44 -8.85 7.95
CA PHE A 437 -0.99 -8.90 8.16
C PHE A 437 -0.57 -10.21 8.82
N VAL A 438 0.73 -10.49 8.79
CA VAL A 438 1.31 -11.69 9.43
C VAL A 438 2.05 -11.26 10.69
N GLU A 439 1.72 -11.87 11.82
CA GLU A 439 2.41 -11.66 13.10
C GLU A 439 2.40 -12.95 13.91
N GLY A 440 3.56 -13.32 14.46
CA GLY A 440 3.69 -14.52 15.29
C GLY A 440 3.35 -15.83 14.54
N GLY A 441 3.59 -15.85 13.22
CA GLY A 441 3.28 -17.01 12.38
C GLY A 441 1.78 -17.24 12.14
N ALA A 442 0.94 -16.23 12.36
CA ALA A 442 -0.50 -16.29 12.11
C ALA A 442 -0.96 -15.07 11.30
N LEU A 443 -2.09 -15.22 10.60
CA LEU A 443 -2.77 -14.10 9.94
C LEU A 443 -3.63 -13.34 10.96
N HIS A 444 -3.57 -12.02 10.86
CA HIS A 444 -4.39 -11.09 11.61
C HIS A 444 -5.07 -10.13 10.65
N MET A 445 -6.16 -9.51 11.10
CA MET A 445 -6.90 -8.50 10.37
C MET A 445 -7.34 -7.39 11.32
N ASP A 446 -6.92 -6.16 11.02
CA ASP A 446 -7.53 -4.97 11.61
C ASP A 446 -8.60 -4.45 10.65
N ILE A 447 -9.77 -4.08 11.18
CA ILE A 447 -10.88 -3.56 10.39
C ILE A 447 -11.60 -2.44 11.16
N GLY A 448 -11.99 -1.38 10.45
CA GLY A 448 -12.69 -0.24 11.03
C GLY A 448 -13.47 0.56 10.00
N ARG A 449 -14.16 1.59 10.49
CA ARG A 449 -14.91 2.56 9.66
C ARG A 449 -14.09 3.81 9.38
N GLY A 450 -14.46 4.51 8.32
CA GLY A 450 -13.97 5.84 8.03
C GLY A 450 -14.90 6.58 7.08
N THR A 451 -14.53 7.80 6.75
CA THR A 451 -15.26 8.64 5.81
C THR A 451 -14.27 9.29 4.85
N ALA A 452 -14.51 9.12 3.55
CA ALA A 452 -13.86 9.91 2.51
C ALA A 452 -14.56 11.26 2.40
N HIS A 453 -13.79 12.35 2.36
CA HIS A 453 -14.29 13.72 2.39
C HIS A 453 -14.11 14.43 1.06
N GLU A 454 -15.11 15.23 0.70
CA GLU A 454 -14.97 16.24 -0.34
C GLU A 454 -14.34 17.49 0.29
N LEU A 455 -13.10 17.78 -0.09
CA LEU A 455 -12.42 19.02 0.28
C LEU A 455 -12.51 20.03 -0.88
N PRO A 456 -12.40 21.34 -0.62
CA PRO A 456 -12.34 22.34 -1.67
C PRO A 456 -11.20 22.06 -2.67
N GLU A 457 -11.42 22.38 -3.94
CA GLU A 457 -10.45 22.14 -5.02
C GLU A 457 -9.03 22.65 -4.68
N SER A 458 -8.93 23.84 -4.07
CA SER A 458 -7.65 24.41 -3.65
C SER A 458 -6.90 23.56 -2.62
N GLU A 459 -7.64 22.89 -1.74
CA GLU A 459 -7.07 22.02 -0.70
C GLU A 459 -6.66 20.67 -1.27
N CYS A 460 -7.49 20.07 -2.12
CA CYS A 460 -7.14 18.87 -2.89
C CYS A 460 -5.86 19.10 -3.72
N GLU A 461 -5.78 20.24 -4.40
CA GLU A 461 -4.62 20.61 -5.21
C GLU A 461 -3.36 20.87 -4.37
N ARG A 462 -3.49 21.48 -3.18
CA ARG A 462 -2.38 21.66 -2.23
C ARG A 462 -1.81 20.30 -1.81
N ARG A 463 -2.68 19.36 -1.39
CA ARG A 463 -2.29 18.00 -0.96
C ARG A 463 -1.66 17.20 -2.10
N SER A 464 -2.23 17.28 -3.31
CA SER A 464 -1.70 16.65 -4.53
C SER A 464 -0.31 17.18 -4.91
N LYS A 465 -0.06 18.49 -4.76
CA LYS A 465 1.26 19.08 -5.01
C LYS A 465 2.28 18.81 -3.91
N ALA A 466 1.81 18.51 -2.70
CA ALA A 466 2.66 18.18 -1.57
C ALA A 466 3.16 16.72 -1.60
N THR A 467 2.62 15.89 -2.49
CA THR A 467 2.88 14.46 -2.63
C THR A 467 3.27 14.14 -4.09
N ASP A 468 2.80 13.03 -4.66
CA ASP A 468 3.06 12.67 -6.06
C ASP A 468 1.86 13.07 -6.93
N TYR A 469 1.94 14.26 -7.52
CA TYR A 469 0.82 14.85 -8.28
C TYR A 469 0.10 13.92 -9.27
N PRO A 470 0.76 13.01 -10.01
CA PRO A 470 0.08 12.08 -10.92
C PRO A 470 -0.81 11.02 -10.24
N TRP A 471 -0.73 10.86 -8.92
CA TRP A 471 -1.39 9.77 -8.19
C TRP A 471 -2.79 10.15 -7.68
N PRO A 472 -3.68 9.16 -7.51
CA PRO A 472 -5.01 9.37 -6.95
C PRO A 472 -4.96 9.55 -5.43
N ILE A 473 -5.72 10.52 -4.92
CA ILE A 473 -5.78 10.85 -3.50
C ILE A 473 -7.18 10.61 -2.95
N MET A 474 -7.25 9.92 -1.82
CA MET A 474 -8.41 9.89 -0.95
C MET A 474 -8.11 10.70 0.31
N ASN A 475 -8.87 11.77 0.53
CA ASN A 475 -8.88 12.53 1.77
C ASN A 475 -9.83 11.86 2.75
N ALA A 476 -9.36 11.32 3.87
CA ALA A 476 -10.20 10.52 4.75
C ALA A 476 -9.96 10.76 6.24
N THR A 477 -11.00 10.53 7.04
CA THR A 477 -10.91 10.35 8.50
C THR A 477 -11.25 8.92 8.87
N LEU A 478 -10.67 8.43 9.97
CA LEU A 478 -10.95 7.10 10.52
C LEU A 478 -11.76 7.24 11.81
N SER A 479 -12.87 6.52 11.93
CA SER A 479 -13.82 6.71 13.04
C SER A 479 -13.20 6.31 14.38
N GLY A 480 -13.01 7.28 15.29
CA GLY A 480 -12.43 7.03 16.62
C GLY A 480 -10.91 6.75 16.61
N ILE A 481 -10.22 7.04 15.50
CA ILE A 481 -8.78 6.79 15.35
C ILE A 481 -8.10 8.07 14.85
N ASP A 482 -7.24 8.64 15.68
CA ASP A 482 -6.40 9.76 15.31
C ASP A 482 -5.10 9.31 14.61
N ARG A 483 -4.26 10.29 14.29
CA ARG A 483 -2.94 10.10 13.66
C ARG A 483 -2.07 9.10 14.43
N ASP A 484 -1.95 9.27 15.74
CA ASP A 484 -0.95 8.57 16.54
C ASP A 484 -1.43 7.17 16.92
N LEU A 485 -2.73 7.00 17.14
CA LEU A 485 -3.37 5.70 17.32
C LEU A 485 -3.16 4.81 16.08
N MET A 486 -3.39 5.34 14.88
CA MET A 486 -3.19 4.60 13.63
C MET A 486 -1.73 4.19 13.45
N MET A 487 -0.80 5.15 13.55
CA MET A 487 0.63 4.90 13.31
C MET A 487 1.27 3.99 14.35
N GLY A 488 0.78 4.02 15.60
CA GLY A 488 1.24 3.14 16.67
C GLY A 488 0.79 1.69 16.52
N ARG A 489 -0.38 1.45 15.91
CA ARG A 489 -0.96 0.11 15.70
C ARG A 489 -0.56 -0.51 14.35
N HIS A 490 -0.74 0.21 13.26
CA HIS A 490 -0.81 -0.34 11.90
C HIS A 490 0.46 -1.09 11.47
N LYS A 491 0.29 -2.26 10.85
CA LYS A 491 1.37 -3.23 10.57
C LYS A 491 1.73 -3.38 9.10
N ALA A 492 1.50 -2.35 8.29
CA ALA A 492 1.94 -2.28 6.91
C ALA A 492 1.97 -0.84 6.41
N ASN A 493 2.62 -0.58 5.28
CA ASN A 493 2.49 0.69 4.58
C ASN A 493 1.12 0.86 3.90
N HIS A 494 0.51 -0.25 3.51
CA HIS A 494 -0.78 -0.26 2.82
C HIS A 494 -1.98 -0.36 3.75
N ILE A 495 -3.08 0.27 3.34
CA ILE A 495 -4.43 0.16 3.91
C ILE A 495 -5.42 -0.17 2.79
N GLN A 496 -6.27 -1.18 2.97
CA GLN A 496 -7.31 -1.53 2.00
C GLN A 496 -8.56 -0.69 2.27
N VAL A 497 -9.20 -0.15 1.22
CA VAL A 497 -10.43 0.63 1.35
C VAL A 497 -11.50 0.15 0.39
N ALA A 498 -12.76 0.11 0.84
CA ALA A 498 -13.94 -0.10 0.02
C ALA A 498 -15.10 0.79 0.49
N TYR A 499 -15.88 1.33 -0.46
CA TYR A 499 -17.07 2.12 -0.16
C TYR A 499 -18.24 1.25 0.29
N VAL A 500 -19.12 1.86 1.07
CA VAL A 500 -20.44 1.33 1.47
C VAL A 500 -21.48 2.43 1.32
N ASP A 501 -22.75 2.05 1.22
CA ASP A 501 -23.82 3.01 0.94
C ASP A 501 -24.08 3.97 2.12
N ASP A 502 -23.94 3.46 3.35
CA ASP A 502 -24.15 4.20 4.59
C ASP A 502 -23.44 3.53 5.80
N GLU A 503 -23.46 4.22 6.93
CA GLU A 503 -22.91 3.78 8.21
C GLU A 503 -23.45 2.41 8.68
N ASP A 504 -24.74 2.13 8.46
CA ASP A 504 -25.33 0.86 8.85
C ASP A 504 -24.87 -0.28 7.92
N ALA A 505 -24.65 0.01 6.63
CA ALA A 505 -24.03 -0.89 5.69
C ALA A 505 -22.58 -1.17 6.07
N ALA A 506 -21.84 -0.16 6.52
CA ALA A 506 -20.49 -0.31 7.07
C ALA A 506 -20.48 -1.35 8.20
N ARG A 507 -21.39 -1.22 9.16
CA ARG A 507 -21.52 -2.18 10.29
C ARG A 507 -21.84 -3.60 9.84
N ARG A 508 -22.77 -3.76 8.89
CA ARG A 508 -23.14 -5.09 8.35
C ARG A 508 -21.96 -5.72 7.61
N VAL A 509 -21.24 -4.95 6.80
CA VAL A 509 -20.05 -5.40 6.07
C VAL A 509 -18.93 -5.78 7.03
N ILE A 510 -18.65 -4.96 8.05
CA ILE A 510 -17.65 -5.24 9.07
C ILE A 510 -18.01 -6.53 9.81
N ALA A 511 -19.27 -6.70 10.24
CA ALA A 511 -19.71 -7.90 10.92
C ALA A 511 -19.52 -9.16 10.07
N LEU A 512 -19.94 -9.12 8.79
CA LEU A 512 -19.79 -10.26 7.88
C LEU A 512 -18.32 -10.57 7.58
N ARG A 513 -17.50 -9.55 7.29
CA ARG A 513 -16.07 -9.73 7.00
C ARG A 513 -15.29 -10.22 8.21
N SER A 514 -15.60 -9.71 9.40
CA SER A 514 -14.98 -10.17 10.66
C SER A 514 -15.32 -11.63 10.94
N ALA A 515 -16.61 -12.01 10.82
CA ALA A 515 -17.04 -13.39 10.98
C ALA A 515 -16.41 -14.32 9.93
N LEU A 516 -16.33 -13.89 8.67
CA LEU A 516 -15.70 -14.65 7.60
C LEU A 516 -14.19 -14.84 7.86
N ALA A 517 -13.48 -13.76 8.18
CA ALA A 517 -12.06 -13.81 8.50
C ALA A 517 -11.79 -14.74 9.70
N HIS A 518 -12.60 -14.63 10.76
CA HIS A 518 -12.55 -15.53 11.91
C HIS A 518 -12.75 -17.00 11.51
N ASP A 519 -13.78 -17.29 10.72
CA ASP A 519 -14.07 -18.66 10.26
C ASP A 519 -12.99 -19.21 9.32
N LEU A 520 -12.26 -18.36 8.63
CA LEU A 520 -11.07 -18.72 7.84
C LEU A 520 -9.83 -18.94 8.70
N GLY A 521 -9.85 -18.58 9.99
CA GLY A 521 -8.74 -18.74 10.93
C GLY A 521 -7.86 -17.51 11.10
N ILE A 522 -8.33 -16.33 10.67
CA ILE A 522 -7.66 -15.04 10.85
C ILE A 522 -8.06 -14.47 12.21
N LYS A 523 -7.09 -13.94 12.96
CA LYS A 523 -7.35 -13.21 14.20
C LYS A 523 -7.85 -11.81 13.86
N VAL A 524 -9.01 -11.41 14.35
CA VAL A 524 -9.63 -10.15 13.95
C VAL A 524 -9.65 -9.17 15.11
N CYS A 525 -9.28 -7.92 14.83
CA CYS A 525 -9.45 -6.78 15.73
C CYS A 525 -10.35 -5.72 15.08
N HIS A 526 -11.30 -5.23 15.88
CA HIS A 526 -12.11 -4.07 15.58
C HIS A 526 -11.38 -2.82 16.05
N CYS A 527 -11.16 -1.88 15.13
CA CYS A 527 -10.39 -0.67 15.40
C CYS A 527 -11.29 0.57 15.32
N GLY A 528 -11.28 1.37 16.38
CA GLY A 528 -12.02 2.62 16.49
C GLY A 528 -13.48 2.43 16.90
N ASP A 529 -14.32 3.35 16.45
CA ASP A 529 -15.77 3.32 16.70
C ASP A 529 -16.46 2.54 15.59
N ILE A 530 -17.12 1.42 15.92
CA ILE A 530 -17.84 0.55 14.97
C ILE A 530 -19.36 0.63 15.22
#